data_AF-A0A1G5J977-F1
#
_entry.id   AF-A0A1G5J977-F1
#
_cell.length_a   1.000
_cell.length_b   1.000
_cell.length_c   1.000
_cell.angle_alpha   90.00
_cell.angle_beta   90.00
_cell.angle_gamma   90.00
#
_symmetry.space_group_name_H-M   'P 1'
#
loop_
_entity.id
_entity.type
_entity.pdbx_description
1 polymer ?
#
loop_
_entity_poly.entity_id
_entity_poly.type
_entity_poly.pdbx_seq_one_letter_code
_entity_poly.pdbx_strand_id
1 'polypeptide(L)'
;MEIKGNMIPVTDEALMEELEGFSERLFKFGKYLQKNTTVTPDLVFDNKGDKVFDVIFCEIAKKHGISSEEVRESLRTTTGIMLAWDMKLKIDFYSAFAMGRDEPMLEDFILYMYAGMIQAEVQIEDY
;
A
#
# COMPACT_ATOMS: atom_id res chain seq x y z
N MET A 1 -19.91 29.15 -1.76
CA MET A 1 -19.65 28.09 -0.79
C MET A 1 -19.50 26.83 -1.62
N GLU A 2 -18.27 26.52 -2.01
CA GLU A 2 -18.00 25.34 -2.84
C GLU A 2 -18.03 24.12 -1.94
N ILE A 3 -18.97 23.22 -2.20
CA ILE A 3 -18.91 21.87 -1.66
C ILE A 3 -17.70 21.23 -2.36
N LYS A 4 -16.59 21.03 -1.64
CA LYS A 4 -15.49 20.17 -2.09
C LYS A 4 -16.00 18.74 -2.08
N GLY A 5 -16.82 18.40 -3.07
CA GLY A 5 -17.45 17.11 -3.22
C GLY A 5 -16.50 16.11 -3.84
N ASN A 6 -16.33 14.99 -3.13
CA ASN A 6 -15.69 13.73 -3.50
C ASN A 6 -14.16 13.66 -3.35
N MET A 7 -13.71 13.29 -2.15
CA MET A 7 -12.37 12.72 -1.89
C MET A 7 -12.23 11.26 -2.34
N ILE A 8 -13.24 10.73 -3.03
CA ILE A 8 -13.15 9.45 -3.75
C ILE A 8 -12.69 9.82 -5.17
N PRO A 9 -11.60 9.22 -5.68
CA PRO A 9 -11.15 9.45 -7.05
C PRO A 9 -12.32 9.29 -8.03
N VAL A 10 -12.59 10.36 -8.77
CA VAL A 10 -13.74 10.42 -9.70
C VAL A 10 -13.43 9.82 -11.06
N THR A 11 -12.16 9.50 -11.35
CA THR A 11 -11.71 8.79 -12.56
C THR A 11 -10.64 7.75 -12.25
N ASP A 12 -10.48 6.78 -13.15
CA ASP A 12 -9.45 5.74 -13.05
C ASP A 12 -8.04 6.33 -13.09
N GLU A 13 -7.83 7.41 -13.88
CA GLU A 13 -6.54 8.12 -13.93
C GLU A 13 -6.20 8.79 -12.60
N ALA A 14 -7.17 9.47 -11.98
CA ALA A 14 -6.97 10.08 -10.67
C ALA A 14 -6.67 9.03 -9.59
N LEU A 15 -7.36 7.88 -9.63
CA LEU A 15 -7.08 6.76 -8.74
C LEU A 15 -5.66 6.22 -8.95
N MET A 16 -5.21 6.09 -10.20
CA MET A 16 -3.86 5.63 -10.51
C MET A 16 -2.78 6.60 -9.98
N GLU A 17 -2.96 7.91 -10.17
CA GLU A 17 -2.03 8.93 -9.65
C GLU A 17 -1.96 8.90 -8.11
N GLU A 18 -3.10 8.75 -7.45
CA GLU A 18 -3.15 8.67 -5.99
C GLU A 18 -2.52 7.39 -5.45
N LEU A 19 -2.79 6.24 -6.08
CA LEU A 19 -2.17 4.97 -5.72
C LEU A 19 -0.66 4.98 -5.97
N GLU A 20 -0.18 5.61 -7.03
CA GLU A 20 1.24 5.81 -7.28
C GLU A 20 1.87 6.65 -6.16
N GLY A 21 1.28 7.82 -5.86
CA GLY A 21 1.76 8.71 -4.82
C GLY A 21 1.76 8.06 -3.43
N PHE A 22 0.71 7.29 -3.12
CA PHE A 22 0.61 6.53 -1.87
C PHE A 22 1.66 5.42 -1.79
N SER A 23 1.80 4.63 -2.85
CA SER A 23 2.80 3.56 -2.94
C SER A 23 4.23 4.10 -2.81
N GLU A 24 4.52 5.26 -3.41
CA GLU A 24 5.82 5.93 -3.29
C GLU A 24 6.09 6.39 -1.85
N ARG A 25 5.08 6.94 -1.16
CA ARG A 25 5.20 7.30 0.27
C ARG A 25 5.47 6.07 1.13
N LEU A 26 4.75 4.98 0.90
CA LEU A 26 4.94 3.71 1.61
C LEU A 26 6.34 3.13 1.35
N PHE A 27 6.82 3.19 0.11
CA PHE A 27 8.17 2.77 -0.26
C PHE A 27 9.26 3.57 0.50
N LYS A 28 9.14 4.91 0.52
CA LYS A 28 10.08 5.79 1.22
C LYS A 28 10.08 5.53 2.73
N PHE A 29 8.89 5.40 3.31
CA PHE A 29 8.72 5.03 4.72
C PHE A 29 9.35 3.66 5.02
N GLY A 30 9.14 2.71 4.13
CA GLY A 30 9.76 1.39 4.16
C GLY A 30 11.27 1.39 4.23
N LYS A 31 11.93 2.17 3.37
CA LYS A 31 13.38 2.35 3.41
C LYS A 31 13.87 2.92 4.74
N TYR A 32 13.08 3.80 5.37
CA TYR A 32 13.38 4.28 6.71
C TYR A 32 13.21 3.17 7.75
N LEU A 33 12.09 2.44 7.75
CA LEU A 33 11.84 1.36 8.70
C LEU A 33 12.91 0.27 8.64
N GLN A 34 13.24 -0.21 7.43
CA GLN A 34 14.22 -1.28 7.21
C GLN A 34 15.61 -0.93 7.74
N LYS A 35 16.01 0.34 7.72
CA LYS A 35 17.29 0.79 8.29
C LYS A 35 17.29 0.80 9.82
N ASN A 36 16.12 0.83 10.45
CA ASN A 36 15.94 1.06 11.88
C ASN A 36 15.28 -0.13 12.61
N THR A 37 15.13 -1.28 11.95
CA THR A 37 14.52 -2.47 12.53
C THR A 37 15.35 -3.72 12.25
N THR A 38 15.28 -4.69 13.16
CA THR A 38 15.87 -6.03 12.99
C THR A 38 14.78 -7.08 12.72
N VAL A 39 13.54 -6.65 12.50
CA VAL A 39 12.43 -7.56 12.20
C VAL A 39 12.62 -8.12 10.80
N THR A 40 12.77 -9.44 10.72
CA THR A 40 12.67 -10.19 9.48
C THR A 40 11.23 -10.66 9.36
N PRO A 41 10.42 -10.08 8.46
CA PRO A 41 9.03 -10.50 8.33
C PRO A 41 8.93 -11.91 7.73
N ASP A 42 8.17 -12.77 8.41
CA ASP A 42 7.80 -14.11 7.93
C ASP A 42 6.40 -14.07 7.34
N LEU A 43 6.31 -13.56 6.10
CA LEU A 43 5.04 -13.40 5.39
C LEU A 43 5.14 -13.90 3.96
N VAL A 44 4.15 -14.69 3.60
CA VAL A 44 3.93 -15.18 2.25
C VAL A 44 2.83 -14.33 1.63
N PHE A 45 3.22 -13.60 0.58
CA PHE A 45 2.30 -12.94 -0.33
C PHE A 45 2.27 -13.74 -1.63
N ASP A 46 1.08 -13.86 -2.21
CA ASP A 46 0.92 -14.39 -3.57
C ASP A 46 1.60 -13.41 -4.55
N ASN A 47 2.38 -13.95 -5.47
CA ASN A 47 3.18 -13.19 -6.43
C ASN A 47 2.52 -13.13 -7.83
N LYS A 48 1.22 -13.43 -7.95
CA LYS A 48 0.50 -13.37 -9.23
C LYS A 48 0.56 -12.01 -9.92
N GLY A 49 0.81 -10.92 -9.18
CA GLY A 49 1.04 -9.57 -9.69
C GLY A 49 -0.22 -8.93 -10.28
N ASP A 50 -0.46 -7.67 -9.94
CA ASP A 50 -1.50 -6.86 -10.58
C ASP A 50 -0.88 -5.94 -11.65
N LYS A 51 -1.46 -5.92 -12.85
CA LYS A 51 -0.93 -5.14 -13.99
C LYS A 51 -0.92 -3.63 -13.73
N VAL A 52 -1.86 -3.11 -12.94
CA VAL A 52 -1.88 -1.69 -12.56
C VAL A 52 -0.70 -1.39 -11.65
N PHE A 53 -0.45 -2.25 -10.67
CA PHE A 53 0.68 -2.09 -9.77
C PHE A 53 2.03 -2.34 -10.43
N ASP A 54 2.10 -3.19 -11.46
CA ASP A 54 3.31 -3.32 -12.29
C ASP A 54 3.70 -1.97 -12.92
N VAL A 55 2.74 -1.22 -13.45
CA VAL A 55 2.96 0.13 -14.00
C VAL A 55 3.39 1.10 -12.91
N ILE A 56 2.66 1.13 -11.78
CA ILE A 56 2.99 2.00 -10.64
C ILE A 56 4.42 1.74 -10.13
N PHE A 57 4.80 0.48 -9.94
CA PHE A 57 6.14 0.13 -9.47
C PHE A 57 7.21 0.49 -10.50
N CYS A 58 6.91 0.41 -11.79
CA CYS A 58 7.82 0.89 -12.84
C CYS A 58 8.01 2.40 -12.81
N GLU A 59 6.97 3.19 -12.58
CA GLU A 59 7.09 4.66 -12.48
C GLU A 59 7.87 5.07 -11.24
N ILE A 60 7.61 4.43 -10.09
CA ILE A 60 8.41 4.63 -8.87
C ILE A 60 9.88 4.25 -9.14
N ALA A 61 10.13 3.11 -9.75
CA ALA A 61 11.49 2.63 -10.06
C ALA A 61 12.27 3.66 -10.90
N LYS A 62 11.64 4.23 -11.93
CA LYS A 62 12.23 5.30 -12.76
C LYS A 62 12.61 6.53 -11.94
N LYS A 63 11.73 7.00 -11.05
CA LYS A 63 11.98 8.18 -10.20
C LYS A 63 13.16 7.98 -9.25
N HIS A 64 13.36 6.75 -8.77
CA HIS A 64 14.37 6.40 -7.77
C HIS A 64 15.65 5.79 -8.36
N GLY A 65 15.70 5.56 -9.68
CA GLY A 65 16.87 5.01 -10.37
C GLY A 65 17.18 3.56 -9.96
N ILE A 66 16.15 2.76 -9.68
CA ILE A 66 16.23 1.34 -9.28
C ILE A 66 15.35 0.48 -10.18
N SER A 67 15.33 -0.84 -9.98
CA SER A 67 14.41 -1.74 -10.69
C SER A 67 13.01 -1.78 -10.05
N SER A 68 11.99 -2.14 -10.82
CA SER A 68 10.63 -2.35 -10.30
C SER A 68 10.55 -3.52 -9.32
N GLU A 69 11.40 -4.53 -9.50
CA GLU A 69 11.52 -5.65 -8.55
C GLU A 69 12.05 -5.16 -7.19
N GLU A 70 13.05 -4.28 -7.17
CA GLU A 70 13.55 -3.68 -5.92
C GLU A 70 12.50 -2.81 -5.22
N VAL A 71 11.62 -2.14 -5.98
CA VAL A 71 10.46 -1.44 -5.41
C VAL A 71 9.50 -2.42 -4.76
N ARG A 72 9.14 -3.49 -5.49
CA ARG A 72 8.22 -4.55 -5.02
C ARG A 72 8.75 -5.25 -3.77
N GLU A 73 10.00 -5.69 -3.77
CA GLU A 73 10.63 -6.31 -2.60
C GLU A 73 10.66 -5.36 -1.41
N SER A 74 11.03 -4.09 -1.63
CA SER A 74 11.04 -3.09 -0.56
C SER A 74 9.66 -2.88 0.04
N LEU A 75 8.61 -2.81 -0.79
CA LEU A 75 7.23 -2.69 -0.33
C LEU A 75 6.79 -3.96 0.41
N ARG A 76 7.11 -5.16 -0.11
CA ARG A 76 6.83 -6.44 0.55
C ARG A 76 7.45 -6.51 1.94
N THR A 77 8.72 -6.15 2.08
CA THR A 77 9.40 -6.11 3.39
C THR A 77 8.75 -5.08 4.32
N THR A 78 8.37 -3.92 3.78
CA THR A 78 7.73 -2.84 4.56
C THR A 78 6.39 -3.28 5.13
N THR A 79 5.52 -3.82 4.28
CA THR A 79 4.26 -4.41 4.67
C THR A 79 4.50 -5.46 5.76
N GLY A 80 5.50 -6.31 5.57
CA GLY A 80 5.74 -7.36 6.53
C GLY A 80 6.19 -6.86 7.91
N ILE A 81 7.01 -5.81 7.95
CA ILE A 81 7.40 -5.16 9.20
C ILE A 81 6.17 -4.56 9.89
N MET A 82 5.31 -3.85 9.15
CA MET A 82 4.10 -3.22 9.69
C MET A 82 3.14 -4.26 10.30
N LEU A 83 2.91 -5.35 9.59
CA LEU A 83 2.05 -6.45 10.06
C LEU A 83 2.66 -7.22 11.24
N ALA A 84 3.99 -7.25 11.37
CA ALA A 84 4.66 -7.86 12.51
C ALA A 84 4.58 -6.97 13.78
N TRP A 85 4.54 -5.65 13.61
CA TRP A 85 4.45 -4.70 14.72
C TRP A 85 3.03 -4.46 15.22
N ASP A 86 2.03 -4.58 14.35
CA ASP A 86 0.63 -4.34 14.70
C ASP A 86 -0.21 -5.60 14.45
N MET A 87 -0.43 -6.37 15.52
CA MET A 87 -1.27 -7.56 15.48
C MET A 87 -2.74 -7.25 15.13
N LYS A 88 -3.25 -6.07 15.50
CA LYS A 88 -4.62 -5.68 15.17
C LYS A 88 -4.72 -5.41 13.67
N LEU A 89 -3.79 -4.62 13.13
CA LEU A 89 -3.69 -4.38 11.68
C LEU A 89 -3.59 -5.70 10.91
N LYS A 90 -2.78 -6.65 11.40
CA LYS A 90 -2.67 -7.98 10.81
C LYS A 90 -4.00 -8.71 10.79
N ILE A 91 -4.70 -8.80 11.91
CA ILE A 91 -6.01 -9.46 11.98
C ILE A 91 -7.01 -8.76 11.05
N ASP A 92 -7.07 -7.43 11.07
CA ASP A 92 -8.01 -6.65 10.28
C ASP A 92 -7.75 -6.82 8.77
N PHE A 93 -6.49 -6.75 8.35
CA PHE A 93 -6.07 -7.00 6.96
C PHE A 93 -6.43 -8.41 6.50
N TYR A 94 -5.98 -9.45 7.22
CA TYR A 94 -6.27 -10.83 6.82
C TYR A 94 -7.78 -11.12 6.86
N SER A 95 -8.54 -10.54 7.77
CA SER A 95 -10.00 -10.72 7.81
C SER A 95 -10.71 -10.07 6.61
N ALA A 96 -10.19 -8.96 6.11
CA ALA A 96 -10.73 -8.28 4.93
C ALA A 96 -10.51 -9.09 3.64
N PHE A 97 -9.42 -9.85 3.54
CA PHE A 97 -9.04 -10.57 2.31
C PHE A 97 -9.15 -12.11 2.40
N ALA A 98 -9.43 -12.69 3.57
CA ALA A 98 -9.64 -14.13 3.76
C ALA A 98 -10.95 -14.66 3.12
N MET A 99 -11.79 -13.81 2.51
CA MET A 99 -12.96 -14.27 1.76
C MET A 99 -12.58 -14.70 0.34
N GLY A 100 -11.87 -15.83 0.21
CA GLY A 100 -11.76 -16.57 -1.06
C GLY A 100 -10.36 -16.78 -1.65
N ARG A 101 -9.29 -16.37 -0.97
CA ARG A 101 -7.89 -16.67 -1.34
C ARG A 101 -7.13 -17.24 -0.14
N ASP A 102 -6.18 -18.14 -0.41
CA ASP A 102 -5.34 -18.74 0.64
C ASP A 102 -4.31 -17.74 1.20
N GLU A 103 -3.84 -16.81 0.36
CA GLU A 103 -2.85 -15.79 0.71
C GLU A 103 -3.20 -14.44 0.05
N PRO A 104 -3.01 -13.31 0.76
CA PRO A 104 -3.18 -11.99 0.16
C PRO A 104 -2.02 -11.64 -0.78
N MET A 105 -2.24 -10.69 -1.67
CA MET A 105 -1.21 -10.06 -2.49
C MET A 105 -0.64 -8.82 -1.80
N LEU A 106 0.54 -8.35 -2.22
CA LEU A 106 1.09 -7.08 -1.73
C LEU A 106 0.15 -5.92 -2.05
N GLU A 107 -0.40 -5.95 -3.25
CA GLU A 107 -1.32 -4.95 -3.80
C GLU A 107 -2.61 -4.85 -2.96
N ASP A 108 -3.11 -5.97 -2.43
CA ASP A 108 -4.26 -5.98 -1.52
C ASP A 108 -3.95 -5.14 -0.26
N PHE A 109 -2.73 -5.24 0.28
CA PHE A 109 -2.32 -4.44 1.44
C PHE A 109 -2.21 -2.96 1.12
N ILE A 110 -1.66 -2.62 -0.05
CA ILE A 110 -1.54 -1.21 -0.47
C ILE A 110 -2.93 -0.59 -0.61
N LEU A 111 -3.86 -1.29 -1.27
CA LEU A 111 -5.25 -0.85 -1.41
C LEU A 111 -5.96 -0.73 -0.06
N TYR A 112 -5.75 -1.69 0.84
CA TYR A 112 -6.30 -1.65 2.20
C TYR A 112 -5.85 -0.41 2.97
N MET A 113 -4.55 -0.13 2.97
CA MET A 113 -4.00 1.02 3.68
C MET A 113 -4.43 2.35 3.05
N TYR A 114 -4.49 2.41 1.72
CA TYR A 114 -4.99 3.58 0.99
C TYR A 114 -6.47 3.86 1.30
N ALA A 115 -7.32 2.82 1.30
CA ALA A 115 -8.73 2.95 1.67
C ALA A 115 -8.90 3.44 3.13
N GLY A 116 -8.08 2.92 4.06
CA GLY A 116 -8.06 3.39 5.44
C GLY A 116 -7.62 4.86 5.58
N MET A 117 -6.65 5.31 4.78
CA MET A 117 -6.22 6.71 4.74
C MET A 117 -7.36 7.64 4.29
N ILE A 118 -8.04 7.30 3.19
CA ILE A 118 -9.19 8.09 2.70
C ILE A 118 -10.28 8.17 3.78
N GLN A 119 -10.61 7.05 4.43
CA GLN A 119 -11.64 7.05 5.48
C GLN A 119 -11.26 7.95 6.67
N ALA A 120 -9.99 7.94 7.08
CA ALA A 120 -9.53 8.80 8.17
C ALA A 120 -9.59 10.29 7.79
N GLU A 121 -9.25 10.64 6.55
CA GLU A 121 -9.31 12.02 6.06
C GLU A 121 -10.76 12.52 5.97
N VAL A 122 -11.70 11.70 5.49
CA VAL A 122 -13.13 12.04 5.47
C VAL A 122 -13.66 12.32 6.88
N GLN A 123 -13.25 11.50 7.87
CA GLN A 123 -13.69 11.71 9.25
C GLN A 123 -13.13 12.99 9.89
N ILE A 124 -12.01 13.53 9.40
CA ILE A 124 -11.42 14.79 9.93
C ILE A 124 -12.19 16.01 9.41
N GLU A 125 -12.75 15.95 8.21
CA GLU A 125 -13.50 17.08 7.62
C GLU A 125 -14.93 17.23 8.17
N ASP A 126 -15.47 16.20 8.83
CA ASP A 126 -16.81 16.19 9.44
C ASP A 126 -16.88 16.81 10.86
N TYR A 127 -15.78 17.38 11.37
CA TYR A 127 -15.70 18.07 12.69
C TYR A 127 -15.37 19.57 12.56
#